data_AF-A0A9D6L4S3-F1
#
_entry.id   AF-A0A9D6L4S3-F1
#
_cell.length_a   1.000
_cell.length_b   1.000
_cell.length_c   1.000
_cell.angle_alpha   90.00
_cell.angle_beta   90.00
_cell.angle_gamma   90.00
#
_symmetry.space_group_name_H-M   'P 1'
#
loop_
_entity.id
_entity.type
_entity.pdbx_description
1 polymer ?
#
loop_
_entity_poly.entity_id
_entity_poly.type
_entity_poly.pdbx_seq_one_letter_code
_entity_poly.pdbx_strand_id
1 'polypeptide(L)'
;LRRCRSMADGLMEVDSDPAWGEMKKAGRKLFRRLGELRDTHVMIEWVQKLEPPGDPPAQQLLASLRQREWHLKQQTAAALNRFDRAQWKTWAKYMNDRAVRVPLDGPVFRHIALQRWQEAYDLHRRALRNRSRTSWHRLRIGVKRFRYTVENFLPSAHTAWGADLKHIQDLLGEVHDLDMLWIALAQTGKTFTATERGRWHDIIGKERQARLNAYCEKMTGPGSLWNVWRCGLPQKEALESSGLEKLSAWAALMDSEFTHAQHVARLSLNLFDGLAGSGLPGPYREPRNRLLLHAAALMHNVGHAAGRKGHHKESYRLINRMTPPIGWTAEDLEVVALIARYHRGAWPRAQHAGYASLQPVRRETVLHLGGILRLAAAFDHAHTQAVRKLHVQNPPEALLIWAQGYRQAAENARILAAERHLLERALRKPVLIRPRPAGPRQLHLEETATQVA
;
A
#
# COMPACT_ATOMS: atom_id res chain seq x y z
N LEU A 1 2.86 -19.78 11.45
CA LEU A 1 3.00 -19.84 9.97
C LEU A 1 1.91 -19.09 9.20
N ARG A 2 0.62 -19.48 9.28
CA ARG A 2 -0.46 -18.79 8.53
C ARG A 2 -0.50 -17.28 8.83
N ARG A 3 -0.52 -16.93 10.13
CA ARG A 3 -0.49 -15.54 10.61
C ARG A 3 0.73 -14.79 10.10
N CYS A 4 1.94 -15.34 10.28
CA CYS A 4 3.19 -14.77 9.77
C CYS A 4 3.15 -14.48 8.26
N ARG A 5 2.61 -15.42 7.46
CA ARG A 5 2.46 -15.22 6.00
C ARG A 5 1.47 -14.10 5.68
N SER A 6 0.38 -13.98 6.44
CA SER A 6 -0.57 -12.90 6.25
C SER A 6 -0.02 -11.54 6.71
N MET A 7 0.80 -11.52 7.75
CA MET A 7 1.50 -10.30 8.17
C MET A 7 2.49 -9.88 7.08
N ALA A 8 3.23 -10.84 6.50
CA ALA A 8 4.08 -10.57 5.35
C ALA A 8 3.29 -9.97 4.17
N ASP A 9 2.10 -10.50 3.87
CA ASP A 9 1.24 -9.95 2.81
C ASP A 9 0.85 -8.48 3.05
N GLY A 10 0.60 -8.10 4.31
CA GLY A 10 0.29 -6.71 4.66
C GLY A 10 1.51 -5.79 4.65
N LEU A 11 2.66 -6.27 5.14
CA LEU A 11 3.89 -5.48 5.21
C LEU A 11 4.55 -5.29 3.84
N MET A 12 4.45 -6.28 2.94
CA MET A 12 4.93 -6.17 1.55
C MET A 12 4.25 -5.05 0.73
N GLU A 13 3.13 -4.50 1.21
CA GLU A 13 2.47 -3.35 0.58
C GLU A 13 3.22 -2.03 0.80
N VAL A 14 4.14 -2.00 1.77
CA VAL A 14 4.96 -0.82 2.13
C VAL A 14 6.44 -1.15 2.28
N ASP A 15 6.81 -2.41 2.44
CA ASP A 15 8.20 -2.84 2.56
C ASP A 15 8.58 -3.73 1.38
N SER A 16 9.47 -3.23 0.51
CA SER A 16 9.93 -3.96 -0.68
C SER A 16 11.13 -4.88 -0.42
N ASP A 17 11.53 -5.08 0.84
CA ASP A 17 12.62 -5.97 1.18
C ASP A 17 12.36 -7.43 0.70
N PRO A 18 13.30 -8.05 -0.04
CA PRO A 18 13.11 -9.38 -0.61
C PRO A 18 12.91 -10.47 0.44
N ALA A 19 13.37 -10.28 1.69
CA ALA A 19 13.24 -11.25 2.78
C ALA A 19 11.77 -11.60 3.05
N TRP A 20 10.83 -10.66 2.85
CA TRP A 20 9.39 -10.95 2.93
C TRP A 20 8.95 -12.02 1.95
N GLY A 21 9.41 -11.90 0.70
CA GLY A 21 9.14 -12.86 -0.36
C GLY A 21 9.76 -14.23 -0.07
N GLU A 22 11.01 -14.26 0.39
CA GLU A 22 11.75 -15.48 0.72
C GLU A 22 11.14 -16.23 1.90
N MET A 23 10.88 -15.54 3.02
CA MET A 23 10.21 -16.10 4.18
C MET A 23 8.83 -16.65 3.80
N LYS A 24 8.05 -15.90 3.01
CA LYS A 24 6.72 -16.34 2.55
C LYS A 24 6.81 -17.57 1.65
N LYS A 25 7.83 -17.67 0.77
CA LYS A 25 8.08 -18.85 -0.08
C LYS A 25 8.46 -20.06 0.76
N ALA A 26 9.37 -19.91 1.71
CA ALA A 26 9.78 -20.99 2.64
C ALA A 26 8.57 -21.50 3.45
N GLY A 27 7.82 -20.59 4.06
CA GLY A 27 6.63 -20.93 4.83
C GLY A 27 5.50 -21.54 3.99
N ARG A 28 5.41 -21.23 2.69
CA ARG A 28 4.39 -21.79 1.78
C ARG A 28 4.54 -23.29 1.58
N LYS A 29 5.77 -23.80 1.43
CA LYS A 29 6.03 -25.23 1.23
C LYS A 29 5.50 -26.06 2.40
N LEU A 30 5.88 -25.69 3.62
CA LEU A 30 5.41 -26.35 4.84
C LEU A 30 3.89 -26.14 5.05
N PHE A 31 3.41 -24.92 4.85
CA PHE A 31 1.98 -24.62 5.01
C PHE A 31 1.08 -25.42 4.06
N ARG A 32 1.53 -25.71 2.83
CA ARG A 32 0.75 -26.53 1.89
C ARG A 32 0.49 -27.93 2.44
N ARG A 33 1.51 -28.59 2.98
CA ARG A 33 1.37 -29.95 3.55
C ARG A 33 0.48 -29.96 4.79
N LEU A 34 0.68 -29.00 5.69
CA LEU A 34 -0.20 -28.80 6.85
C LEU A 34 -1.65 -28.48 6.45
N GLY A 35 -1.82 -27.73 5.35
CA GLY A 35 -3.13 -27.40 4.77
C GLY A 35 -3.85 -28.64 4.25
N GLU A 36 -3.18 -29.45 3.42
CA GLU A 36 -3.74 -30.70 2.88
C GLU A 36 -4.19 -31.65 4.01
N LEU A 37 -3.43 -31.74 5.10
CA LEU A 37 -3.81 -32.52 6.28
C LEU A 37 -5.01 -31.92 7.02
N ARG A 38 -5.03 -30.60 7.26
CA ARG A 38 -6.17 -29.94 7.91
C ARG A 38 -7.44 -30.06 7.08
N ASP A 39 -7.35 -29.90 5.76
CA ASP A 39 -8.49 -30.02 4.86
C ASP A 39 -9.06 -31.45 4.94
N THR A 40 -8.20 -32.48 5.05
CA THR A 40 -8.63 -33.86 5.26
C THR A 40 -9.35 -34.05 6.60
N HIS A 41 -8.82 -33.48 7.70
CA HIS A 41 -9.51 -33.53 9.01
C HIS A 41 -10.87 -32.82 8.97
N VAL A 42 -10.96 -31.66 8.32
CA VAL A 42 -12.22 -30.92 8.16
C VAL A 42 -13.23 -31.74 7.37
N MET A 43 -12.80 -32.44 6.32
CA MET A 43 -13.69 -33.34 5.58
C MET A 43 -14.18 -34.50 6.45
N ILE A 44 -13.32 -35.11 7.28
CA ILE A 44 -13.72 -36.17 8.22
C ILE A 44 -14.77 -35.63 9.21
N GLU A 45 -14.51 -34.46 9.82
CA GLU A 45 -15.44 -33.79 10.74
C GLU A 45 -16.81 -33.57 10.06
N TRP A 46 -16.85 -33.15 8.80
CA TRP A 46 -18.10 -32.96 8.06
C TRP A 46 -18.83 -34.26 7.73
N VAL A 47 -18.12 -35.31 7.33
CA VAL A 47 -18.76 -36.61 7.07
C VAL A 47 -19.41 -37.13 8.34
N GLN A 48 -18.70 -37.12 9.47
CA GLN A 48 -19.23 -37.57 10.77
C GLN A 48 -20.43 -36.73 11.24
N LYS A 49 -20.46 -35.44 10.91
CA LYS A 49 -21.57 -34.56 11.28
C LYS A 49 -22.82 -34.78 10.43
N LEU A 50 -22.65 -35.18 9.16
CA LEU A 50 -23.73 -35.28 8.18
C LEU A 50 -24.13 -36.72 7.87
N GLU A 51 -23.37 -37.71 8.33
CA GLU A 51 -23.66 -39.12 8.06
C GLU A 51 -24.98 -39.55 8.69
N PRO A 52 -25.87 -40.20 7.91
CA PRO A 52 -26.97 -40.95 8.49
C PRO A 52 -26.44 -42.15 9.28
N PRO A 53 -27.10 -42.56 10.39
CA PRO A 53 -26.69 -43.75 11.14
C PRO A 53 -26.62 -44.99 10.24
N GLY A 54 -25.46 -45.65 10.22
CA GLY A 54 -25.25 -46.88 9.45
C GLY A 54 -25.06 -46.68 7.94
N ASP A 55 -24.76 -45.47 7.47
CA ASP A 55 -24.67 -45.17 6.03
C ASP A 55 -23.41 -45.76 5.33
N PRO A 56 -23.56 -46.70 4.37
CA PRO A 56 -22.40 -47.30 3.70
C PRO A 56 -21.54 -46.29 2.90
N PRO A 57 -22.11 -45.33 2.14
CA PRO A 57 -21.33 -44.25 1.52
C PRO A 57 -20.46 -43.45 2.49
N ALA A 58 -21.00 -43.08 3.65
CA ALA A 58 -20.25 -42.37 4.69
C ALA A 58 -19.06 -43.19 5.18
N GLN A 59 -19.28 -44.48 5.49
CA GLN A 59 -18.25 -45.39 5.96
C GLN A 59 -17.13 -45.56 4.93
N GLN A 60 -17.48 -45.74 3.65
CA GLN A 60 -16.50 -45.87 2.57
C GLN A 60 -15.68 -44.58 2.38
N LEU A 61 -16.33 -43.41 2.45
CA LEU A 61 -15.63 -42.13 2.35
C LEU A 61 -14.71 -41.91 3.56
N LEU A 62 -15.16 -42.21 4.78
CA LEU A 62 -14.35 -42.13 6.00
C LEU A 62 -13.12 -43.03 5.94
N ALA A 63 -13.27 -44.27 5.46
CA ALA A 63 -12.14 -45.18 5.28
C ALA A 63 -11.09 -44.59 4.31
N SER A 64 -11.54 -44.06 3.17
CA SER A 64 -10.65 -43.40 2.19
C SER A 64 -9.95 -42.16 2.78
N LEU A 65 -10.68 -41.33 3.52
CA LEU A 65 -10.12 -40.12 4.15
C LEU A 65 -9.12 -40.45 5.26
N ARG A 66 -9.37 -41.47 6.08
CA ARG A 66 -8.44 -41.95 7.12
C ARG A 66 -7.16 -42.53 6.53
N GLN A 67 -7.26 -43.27 5.42
CA GLN A 67 -6.08 -43.72 4.69
C GLN A 67 -5.26 -42.54 4.16
N ARG A 68 -5.93 -41.55 3.55
CA ARG A 68 -5.28 -40.32 3.08
C ARG A 68 -4.63 -39.54 4.23
N GLU A 69 -5.30 -39.41 5.37
CA GLU A 69 -4.79 -38.78 6.58
C GLU A 69 -3.49 -39.42 7.04
N TRP A 70 -3.43 -40.77 7.10
CA TRP A 70 -2.24 -41.50 7.47
C TRP A 70 -1.03 -41.15 6.58
N HIS A 71 -1.23 -41.15 5.26
CA HIS A 71 -0.17 -40.76 4.31
C HIS A 71 0.24 -39.29 4.47
N LEU A 72 -0.72 -38.38 4.65
CA LEU A 72 -0.45 -36.95 4.81
C LEU A 72 0.26 -36.64 6.14
N LYS A 73 0.00 -37.39 7.21
CA LYS A 73 0.73 -37.29 8.48
C LYS A 73 2.22 -37.59 8.27
N GLN A 74 2.56 -38.67 7.57
CA GLN A 74 3.95 -39.01 7.25
C GLN A 74 4.64 -37.94 6.39
N GLN A 75 3.96 -37.47 5.34
CA GLN A 75 4.49 -36.40 4.48
C GLN A 75 4.68 -35.08 5.23
N THR A 76 3.76 -34.75 6.15
CA THR A 76 3.81 -33.55 6.97
C THR A 76 4.95 -33.63 7.98
N ALA A 77 5.15 -34.78 8.63
CA ALA A 77 6.28 -35.01 9.53
C ALA A 77 7.63 -34.84 8.79
N ALA A 78 7.77 -35.43 7.60
CA ALA A 78 8.96 -35.23 6.77
C ALA A 78 9.17 -33.75 6.38
N ALA A 79 8.10 -33.04 6.04
CA ALA A 79 8.17 -31.61 5.72
C ALA A 79 8.56 -30.74 6.93
N LEU A 80 8.09 -31.10 8.14
CA LEU A 80 8.45 -30.43 9.39
C LEU A 80 9.92 -30.65 9.75
N ASN A 81 10.46 -31.84 9.51
CA ASN A 81 11.86 -32.16 9.77
C ASN A 81 12.82 -31.44 8.81
N ARG A 82 12.41 -31.22 7.56
CA ARG A 82 13.19 -30.48 6.56
C ARG A 82 13.05 -28.96 6.66
N PHE A 83 12.17 -28.46 7.53
CA PHE A 83 11.93 -27.03 7.64
C PHE A 83 13.06 -26.35 8.39
N ASP A 84 13.74 -25.42 7.73
CA ASP A 84 14.83 -24.65 8.31
C ASP A 84 14.31 -23.66 9.38
N ARG A 85 14.33 -24.12 10.63
CA ARG A 85 13.91 -23.33 11.79
C ARG A 85 14.91 -22.23 12.14
N ALA A 86 16.19 -22.43 11.82
CA ALA A 86 17.23 -21.45 12.12
C ALA A 86 17.06 -20.23 11.21
N GLN A 87 16.97 -20.44 9.90
CA GLN A 87 16.72 -19.37 8.94
C GLN A 87 15.37 -18.68 9.21
N TRP A 88 14.33 -19.43 9.60
CA TRP A 88 13.05 -18.83 9.98
C TRP A 88 13.17 -17.87 11.16
N LYS A 89 13.95 -18.22 12.19
CA LYS A 89 14.21 -17.34 13.34
C LYS A 89 15.00 -16.09 12.92
N THR A 90 15.99 -16.24 12.05
CA THR A 90 16.76 -15.12 11.49
C THR A 90 15.85 -14.13 10.77
N TRP A 91 14.99 -14.61 9.86
CA TRP A 91 13.98 -13.77 9.20
C TRP A 91 13.04 -13.12 10.20
N ALA A 92 12.50 -13.87 11.16
CA ALA A 92 11.57 -13.33 12.15
C ALA A 92 12.17 -12.16 12.94
N LYS A 93 13.46 -12.23 13.30
CA LYS A 93 14.16 -11.13 13.98
C LYS A 93 14.36 -9.93 13.04
N TYR A 94 15.03 -10.14 11.91
CA TYR A 94 15.34 -9.08 10.94
C TYR A 94 14.09 -8.30 10.49
N MET A 95 13.02 -9.03 10.22
CA MET A 95 11.80 -8.47 9.67
C MET A 95 10.94 -7.78 10.73
N ASN A 96 11.05 -8.21 12.00
CA ASN A 96 10.43 -7.49 13.10
C ASN A 96 10.99 -6.08 13.24
N ASP A 97 12.32 -5.91 13.14
CA ASP A 97 12.98 -4.59 13.23
C ASP A 97 12.54 -3.61 12.14
N ARG A 98 12.07 -4.14 11.00
CA ARG A 98 11.45 -3.36 9.92
C ARG A 98 9.97 -3.11 10.19
N ALA A 99 9.22 -4.14 10.59
CA ALA A 99 7.79 -4.08 10.82
C ALA A 99 7.39 -3.04 11.88
N VAL A 100 8.17 -2.92 12.96
CA VAL A 100 7.90 -1.95 14.05
C VAL A 100 7.97 -0.48 13.61
N ARG A 101 8.57 -0.20 12.44
CA ARG A 101 8.64 1.17 11.87
C ARG A 101 7.31 1.64 11.29
N VAL A 102 6.36 0.72 11.09
CA VAL A 102 5.00 1.03 10.62
C VAL A 102 4.04 0.85 11.80
N PRO A 103 3.50 1.93 12.38
CA PRO A 103 2.66 1.83 13.56
C PRO A 103 1.36 1.06 13.32
N LEU A 104 1.03 0.14 14.24
CA LEU A 104 -0.29 -0.50 14.30
C LEU A 104 -1.38 0.55 14.55
N ASP A 105 -2.60 0.30 14.09
CA ASP A 105 -3.73 1.25 14.08
C ASP A 105 -3.47 2.58 13.32
N GLY A 106 -2.29 2.73 12.73
CA GLY A 106 -1.85 3.91 12.00
C GLY A 106 -2.51 4.06 10.62
N PRO A 107 -2.33 5.22 9.97
CA PRO A 107 -2.97 5.56 8.70
C PRO A 107 -2.62 4.57 7.58
N VAL A 108 -1.39 4.04 7.58
CA VAL A 108 -0.90 3.06 6.59
C VAL A 108 -1.76 1.79 6.60
N PHE A 109 -1.95 1.17 7.76
CA PHE A 109 -2.72 -0.07 7.85
C PHE A 109 -4.22 0.16 7.72
N ARG A 110 -4.73 1.35 8.09
CA ARG A 110 -6.12 1.74 7.77
C ARG A 110 -6.33 1.85 6.26
N HIS A 111 -5.36 2.39 5.53
CA HIS A 111 -5.40 2.44 4.07
C HIS A 111 -5.35 1.04 3.44
N ILE A 112 -4.44 0.18 3.90
CA ILE A 112 -4.35 -1.22 3.42
C ILE A 112 -5.65 -1.98 3.74
N ALA A 113 -6.25 -1.77 4.92
CA ALA A 113 -7.53 -2.37 5.28
C ALA A 113 -8.66 -1.90 4.36
N LEU A 114 -8.69 -0.62 3.98
CA LEU A 114 -9.63 -0.11 2.97
C LEU A 114 -9.44 -0.78 1.60
N GLN A 115 -8.20 -0.99 1.17
CA GLN A 115 -7.92 -1.74 -0.06
C GLN A 115 -8.48 -3.16 -0.01
N ARG A 116 -8.23 -3.89 1.09
CA ARG A 116 -8.75 -5.25 1.25
C ARG A 116 -10.26 -5.29 1.41
N TRP A 117 -10.86 -4.29 2.03
CA TRP A 117 -12.30 -4.12 2.11
C TRP A 117 -12.91 -3.96 0.71
N GLN A 118 -12.36 -3.06 -0.13
CA GLN A 118 -12.87 -2.81 -1.49
C GLN A 118 -12.76 -4.07 -2.36
N GLU A 119 -11.61 -4.75 -2.32
CA GLU A 119 -11.39 -6.02 -3.01
C GLU A 119 -12.44 -7.08 -2.60
N ALA A 120 -12.68 -7.22 -1.29
CA ALA A 120 -13.62 -8.21 -0.77
C ALA A 120 -15.07 -7.83 -1.09
N TYR A 121 -15.43 -6.55 -1.04
CA TYR A 121 -16.76 -6.05 -1.38
C TYR A 121 -17.07 -6.22 -2.88
N ASP A 122 -16.09 -6.01 -3.75
CA ASP A 122 -16.24 -6.27 -5.19
C ASP A 122 -16.49 -7.76 -5.46
N LEU A 123 -15.79 -8.63 -4.75
CA LEU A 123 -16.02 -10.07 -4.82
C LEU A 123 -17.40 -10.46 -4.28
N HIS A 124 -17.88 -9.78 -3.25
CA HIS A 124 -19.22 -9.97 -2.70
C HIS A 124 -20.29 -9.67 -3.76
N ARG A 125 -20.19 -8.50 -4.41
CA ARG A 125 -21.11 -8.10 -5.50
C ARG A 125 -21.12 -9.14 -6.63
N ARG A 126 -19.95 -9.67 -7.01
CA ARG A 126 -19.85 -10.73 -8.05
C ARG A 126 -20.42 -12.06 -7.60
N ALA A 127 -20.22 -12.45 -6.34
CA ALA A 127 -20.75 -13.70 -5.78
C ALA A 127 -22.29 -13.68 -5.74
N LEU A 128 -22.91 -12.56 -5.36
CA LEU A 128 -24.37 -12.44 -5.36
C LEU A 128 -25.00 -12.50 -6.75
N ARG A 129 -24.29 -11.99 -7.78
CA ARG A 129 -24.74 -12.02 -9.19
C ARG A 129 -24.58 -13.41 -9.82
N ASN A 130 -23.38 -13.99 -9.76
CA ASN A 130 -23.09 -15.22 -10.50
C ASN A 130 -23.44 -16.49 -9.71
N ARG A 131 -23.46 -16.40 -8.37
CA ARG A 131 -23.76 -17.47 -7.41
C ARG A 131 -22.98 -18.78 -7.58
N SER A 132 -21.93 -18.79 -8.39
CA SER A 132 -21.11 -19.97 -8.67
C SER A 132 -20.17 -20.31 -7.52
N ARG A 133 -19.85 -21.59 -7.35
CA ARG A 133 -18.83 -22.07 -6.40
C ARG A 133 -17.53 -21.25 -6.47
N THR A 134 -17.05 -20.98 -7.68
CA THR A 134 -15.82 -20.21 -7.91
C THR A 134 -15.95 -18.76 -7.40
N SER A 135 -17.12 -18.14 -7.59
CA SER A 135 -17.35 -16.77 -7.11
C SER A 135 -17.39 -16.68 -5.58
N TRP A 136 -18.07 -17.62 -4.90
CA TRP A 136 -18.08 -17.73 -3.45
C TRP A 136 -16.72 -18.06 -2.86
N HIS A 137 -15.96 -18.95 -3.51
CA HIS A 137 -14.59 -19.26 -3.09
C HIS A 137 -13.65 -18.04 -3.19
N ARG A 138 -13.76 -17.24 -4.25
CA ARG A 138 -12.98 -16.00 -4.37
C ARG A 138 -13.35 -15.01 -3.28
N LEU A 139 -14.65 -14.81 -3.02
CA LEU A 139 -15.14 -13.97 -1.93
C LEU A 139 -14.58 -14.42 -0.57
N ARG A 140 -14.60 -15.72 -0.27
CA ARG A 140 -14.00 -16.28 0.95
C ARG A 140 -12.54 -15.84 1.10
N ILE A 141 -11.75 -15.91 0.03
CA ILE A 141 -10.35 -15.47 0.04
C ILE A 141 -10.25 -13.96 0.31
N GLY A 142 -11.11 -13.14 -0.32
CA GLY A 142 -11.18 -11.70 -0.10
C GLY A 142 -11.48 -11.34 1.36
N VAL A 143 -12.55 -11.89 1.93
CA VAL A 143 -12.94 -11.69 3.34
C VAL A 143 -11.82 -12.12 4.28
N LYS A 144 -11.18 -13.27 4.02
CA LYS A 144 -10.05 -13.74 4.81
C LYS A 144 -8.88 -12.77 4.81
N ARG A 145 -8.53 -12.20 3.66
CA ARG A 145 -7.47 -11.19 3.55
C ARG A 145 -7.83 -9.93 4.34
N PHE A 146 -9.06 -9.44 4.19
CA PHE A 146 -9.55 -8.28 4.93
C PHE A 146 -9.51 -8.51 6.44
N ARG A 147 -10.08 -9.63 6.91
CA ARG A 147 -10.04 -10.01 8.33
C ARG A 147 -8.61 -10.03 8.86
N TYR A 148 -7.69 -10.70 8.16
CA TYR A 148 -6.33 -10.79 8.66
C TYR A 148 -5.58 -9.46 8.65
N THR A 149 -5.90 -8.54 7.74
CA THR A 149 -5.37 -7.18 7.82
C THR A 149 -5.86 -6.49 9.10
N VAL A 150 -7.16 -6.56 9.40
CA VAL A 150 -7.73 -5.99 10.63
C VAL A 150 -7.14 -6.64 11.87
N GLU A 151 -7.15 -7.97 11.95
CA GLU A 151 -6.68 -8.76 13.10
C GLU A 151 -5.20 -8.55 13.44
N ASN A 152 -4.34 -8.34 12.43
CA ASN A 152 -2.90 -8.21 12.67
C ASN A 152 -2.42 -6.77 12.82
N PHE A 153 -3.13 -5.81 12.23
CA PHE A 153 -2.62 -4.45 12.08
C PHE A 153 -3.51 -3.36 12.64
N LEU A 154 -4.78 -3.67 12.93
CA LEU A 154 -5.74 -2.72 13.48
C LEU A 154 -6.37 -3.27 14.77
N PRO A 155 -5.60 -3.46 15.86
CA PRO A 155 -6.12 -4.06 17.09
C PRO A 155 -7.34 -3.33 17.65
N SER A 156 -7.41 -2.00 17.53
CA SER A 156 -8.58 -1.22 17.95
C SER A 156 -9.83 -1.58 17.16
N ALA A 157 -9.72 -1.68 15.83
CA ALA A 157 -10.84 -2.08 14.98
C ALA A 157 -11.18 -3.57 15.14
N HIS A 158 -10.18 -4.42 15.39
CA HIS A 158 -10.38 -5.84 15.63
C HIS A 158 -11.20 -6.11 16.91
N THR A 159 -11.05 -5.31 17.95
CA THR A 159 -11.90 -5.40 19.16
C THR A 159 -13.38 -5.24 18.81
N ALA A 160 -13.72 -4.33 17.90
CA ALA A 160 -15.10 -4.09 17.49
C ALA A 160 -15.59 -5.07 16.42
N TRP A 161 -14.75 -5.47 15.46
CA TRP A 161 -15.18 -6.21 14.26
C TRP A 161 -14.77 -7.68 14.24
N GLY A 162 -13.88 -8.10 15.14
CA GLY A 162 -13.22 -9.41 15.08
C GLY A 162 -14.18 -10.58 15.14
N ALA A 163 -15.21 -10.49 15.99
CA ALA A 163 -16.25 -11.51 16.12
C ALA A 163 -17.04 -11.67 14.81
N ASP A 164 -17.54 -10.57 14.26
CA ASP A 164 -18.28 -10.57 12.99
C ASP A 164 -17.43 -11.04 11.82
N LEU A 165 -16.21 -10.52 11.68
CA LEU A 165 -15.28 -10.94 10.63
C LEU A 165 -14.95 -12.42 10.70
N LYS A 166 -14.79 -12.97 11.92
CA LYS A 166 -14.60 -14.40 12.13
C LYS A 166 -15.84 -15.18 11.71
N HIS A 167 -17.02 -14.77 12.18
CA HIS A 167 -18.28 -15.43 11.85
C HIS A 167 -18.53 -15.50 10.33
N ILE A 168 -18.37 -14.38 9.63
CA ILE A 168 -18.53 -14.31 8.17
C ILE A 168 -17.50 -15.16 7.43
N GLN A 169 -16.24 -15.16 7.89
CA GLN A 169 -15.22 -16.03 7.32
C GLN A 169 -15.53 -17.52 7.53
N ASP A 170 -16.08 -17.88 8.69
CA ASP A 170 -16.44 -19.25 9.02
C ASP A 170 -17.61 -19.72 8.13
N LEU A 171 -18.70 -18.95 8.00
CA LEU A 171 -19.80 -19.26 7.08
C LEU A 171 -19.33 -19.53 5.65
N LEU A 172 -18.48 -18.65 5.11
CA LEU A 172 -17.91 -18.83 3.77
C LEU A 172 -16.91 -19.99 3.70
N GLY A 173 -16.24 -20.29 4.83
CA GLY A 173 -15.40 -21.47 5.00
C GLY A 173 -16.20 -22.75 4.88
N GLU A 174 -17.27 -22.86 5.65
CA GLU A 174 -18.17 -24.01 5.65
C GLU A 174 -18.82 -24.24 4.27
N VAL A 175 -19.24 -23.17 3.58
CA VAL A 175 -19.73 -23.28 2.19
C VAL A 175 -18.68 -23.93 1.28
N HIS A 176 -17.42 -23.51 1.40
CA HIS A 176 -16.33 -24.09 0.62
C HIS A 176 -16.05 -25.55 1.02
N ASP A 177 -16.10 -25.86 2.31
CA ASP A 177 -15.86 -27.22 2.81
C ASP A 177 -16.95 -28.19 2.32
N LEU A 178 -18.22 -27.76 2.34
CA LEU A 178 -19.36 -28.50 1.78
C LEU A 178 -19.23 -28.69 0.26
N ASP A 179 -18.79 -27.67 -0.47
CA ASP A 179 -18.49 -27.77 -1.90
C ASP A 179 -17.37 -28.80 -2.18
N MET A 180 -16.36 -28.87 -1.32
CA MET A 180 -15.26 -29.85 -1.44
C MET A 180 -15.68 -31.26 -1.05
N LEU A 181 -16.56 -31.40 -0.05
CA LEU A 181 -17.16 -32.67 0.34
C LEU A 181 -17.95 -33.29 -0.81
N TRP A 182 -18.79 -32.49 -1.49
CA TRP A 182 -19.54 -32.96 -2.66
C TRP A 182 -18.62 -33.47 -3.78
N ILE A 183 -17.52 -32.75 -4.05
CA ILE A 183 -16.53 -33.16 -5.06
C ILE A 183 -15.87 -34.49 -4.66
N ALA A 184 -15.53 -34.68 -3.39
CA ALA A 184 -14.94 -35.91 -2.91
C ALA A 184 -15.92 -37.10 -3.00
N LEU A 185 -17.18 -36.90 -2.61
CA LEU A 185 -18.24 -37.90 -2.77
C LEU A 185 -18.44 -38.29 -4.24
N ALA A 186 -18.41 -37.33 -5.16
CA ALA A 186 -18.53 -37.61 -6.58
C ALA A 186 -17.34 -38.42 -7.14
N GLN A 187 -16.14 -38.27 -6.56
CA GLN A 187 -14.94 -39.00 -6.96
C GLN A 187 -14.92 -40.44 -6.39
N THR A 188 -15.29 -40.60 -5.12
CA THR A 188 -15.34 -41.91 -4.44
C THR A 188 -16.59 -42.71 -4.81
N GLY A 189 -17.68 -42.03 -5.14
CA GLY A 189 -19.03 -42.59 -5.30
C GLY A 189 -19.35 -43.24 -6.64
N LYS A 190 -18.37 -43.68 -7.42
CA LYS A 190 -18.63 -44.51 -8.61
C LYS A 190 -19.33 -45.84 -8.27
N THR A 191 -19.26 -46.25 -7.01
CA THR A 191 -19.92 -47.44 -6.45
C THR A 191 -21.24 -47.14 -5.76
N PHE A 192 -21.66 -45.86 -5.65
CA PHE A 192 -22.90 -45.48 -4.96
C PHE A 192 -24.10 -45.50 -5.91
N THR A 193 -25.24 -45.96 -5.39
CA THR A 193 -26.52 -45.92 -6.08
C THR A 193 -26.94 -44.47 -6.39
N ALA A 194 -27.83 -44.29 -7.37
CA ALA A 194 -28.36 -42.96 -7.69
C ALA A 194 -29.09 -42.34 -6.48
N THR A 195 -29.80 -43.16 -5.71
CA THR A 195 -30.54 -42.76 -4.50
C THR A 195 -29.60 -42.26 -3.39
N GLU A 196 -28.50 -42.98 -3.12
CA GLU A 196 -27.51 -42.55 -2.12
C GLU A 196 -26.84 -41.23 -2.51
N ARG A 197 -26.50 -41.07 -3.79
CA ARG A 197 -25.93 -39.83 -4.32
C ARG A 197 -26.91 -38.66 -4.23
N GLY A 198 -28.19 -38.89 -4.55
CA GLY A 198 -29.25 -37.89 -4.42
C GLY A 198 -29.42 -37.43 -2.97
N ARG A 199 -29.50 -38.36 -2.01
CA ARG A 199 -29.62 -38.02 -0.59
C ARG A 199 -28.45 -37.16 -0.08
N TRP A 200 -27.21 -37.53 -0.42
CA TRP A 200 -26.04 -36.74 -0.04
C TRP A 200 -26.02 -35.36 -0.72
N HIS A 201 -26.48 -35.27 -1.96
CA HIS A 201 -26.66 -34.01 -2.67
C HIS A 201 -27.60 -33.07 -1.89
N ASP A 202 -28.73 -33.59 -1.45
CA ASP A 202 -29.76 -32.81 -0.75
C ASP A 202 -29.28 -32.36 0.64
N ILE A 203 -28.64 -33.24 1.41
CA ILE A 203 -28.08 -32.92 2.74
C ILE A 203 -27.04 -31.79 2.61
N ILE A 204 -26.08 -31.94 1.71
CA ILE A 204 -25.02 -30.94 1.49
C ILE A 204 -25.61 -29.64 0.96
N GLY A 205 -26.55 -29.74 -0.01
CA GLY A 205 -27.24 -28.60 -0.59
C GLY A 205 -27.99 -27.77 0.46
N LYS A 206 -28.71 -28.43 1.37
CA LYS A 206 -29.45 -27.79 2.46
C LYS A 206 -28.51 -27.04 3.41
N GLU A 207 -27.46 -27.69 3.91
CA GLU A 207 -26.48 -27.05 4.80
C GLU A 207 -25.79 -25.87 4.11
N ARG A 208 -25.38 -26.05 2.86
CA ARG A 208 -24.71 -25.02 2.07
C ARG A 208 -25.62 -23.80 1.89
N GLN A 209 -26.88 -24.01 1.55
CA GLN A 209 -27.84 -22.93 1.37
C GLN A 209 -28.13 -22.20 2.70
N ALA A 210 -28.21 -22.93 3.81
CA ALA A 210 -28.38 -22.33 5.13
C ALA A 210 -27.24 -21.35 5.48
N ARG A 211 -25.98 -21.70 5.17
CA ARG A 211 -24.82 -20.80 5.42
C ARG A 211 -24.83 -19.58 4.51
N LEU A 212 -25.23 -19.76 3.25
CA LEU A 212 -25.38 -18.64 2.31
C LEU A 212 -26.50 -17.69 2.75
N ASN A 213 -27.61 -18.22 3.25
CA ASN A 213 -28.69 -17.40 3.79
C ASN A 213 -28.23 -16.59 5.01
N ALA A 214 -27.57 -17.23 5.98
CA ALA A 214 -26.99 -16.56 7.15
C ALA A 214 -25.94 -15.51 6.76
N TYR A 215 -25.13 -15.79 5.74
CA TYR A 215 -24.19 -14.81 5.19
C TYR A 215 -24.95 -13.60 4.61
N CYS A 216 -25.95 -13.83 3.76
CA CYS A 216 -26.70 -12.76 3.12
C CYS A 216 -27.44 -11.88 4.14
N GLU A 217 -28.00 -12.47 5.19
CA GLU A 217 -28.69 -11.76 6.27
C GLU A 217 -27.81 -10.68 6.92
N LYS A 218 -26.53 -10.97 7.16
CA LYS A 218 -25.59 -10.02 7.77
C LYS A 218 -24.93 -9.06 6.78
N MET A 219 -24.85 -9.46 5.52
CA MET A 219 -24.00 -8.79 4.52
C MET A 219 -24.78 -7.99 3.48
N THR A 220 -26.11 -8.00 3.53
CA THR A 220 -26.97 -7.26 2.58
C THR A 220 -27.85 -6.23 3.29
N GLY A 221 -28.30 -5.22 2.55
CA GLY A 221 -29.14 -4.13 3.06
C GLY A 221 -28.36 -2.96 3.71
N PRO A 222 -29.07 -1.89 4.13
CA PRO A 222 -28.47 -0.67 4.66
C PRO A 222 -27.69 -0.89 5.96
N GLY A 223 -28.12 -1.81 6.81
CA GLY A 223 -27.46 -2.18 8.06
C GLY A 223 -26.37 -3.25 7.92
N SER A 224 -25.95 -3.58 6.70
CA SER A 224 -24.96 -4.65 6.49
C SER A 224 -23.62 -4.36 7.17
N LEU A 225 -22.93 -5.43 7.57
CA LEU A 225 -21.58 -5.33 8.13
C LEU A 225 -20.58 -4.65 7.17
N TRP A 226 -20.81 -4.74 5.86
CA TRP A 226 -20.00 -4.00 4.88
C TRP A 226 -20.02 -2.50 5.12
N ASN A 227 -21.19 -1.93 5.41
CA ASN A 227 -21.35 -0.51 5.70
C ASN A 227 -20.71 -0.14 7.05
N VAL A 228 -20.92 -0.97 8.08
CA VAL A 228 -20.30 -0.79 9.41
C VAL A 228 -18.77 -0.71 9.29
N TRP A 229 -18.16 -1.68 8.62
CA TRP A 229 -16.70 -1.69 8.42
C TRP A 229 -16.24 -0.54 7.54
N ARG A 230 -17.01 -0.18 6.51
CA ARG A 230 -16.69 0.97 5.65
C ARG A 230 -16.64 2.28 6.44
N CYS A 231 -17.56 2.47 7.37
CA CYS A 231 -17.65 3.69 8.18
C CYS A 231 -16.39 3.92 9.04
N GLY A 232 -15.77 2.86 9.57
CA GLY A 232 -14.55 2.96 10.38
C GLY A 232 -13.24 3.00 9.58
N LEU A 233 -13.30 3.03 8.25
CA LEU A 233 -12.14 3.12 7.36
C LEU A 233 -12.08 4.51 6.69
N PRO A 234 -10.90 4.96 6.19
CA PRO A 234 -10.73 6.30 5.61
C PRO A 234 -11.82 6.65 4.57
N GLN A 235 -12.33 7.88 4.63
CA GLN A 235 -13.41 8.37 3.77
C GLN A 235 -13.00 9.64 3.04
N LYS A 236 -13.58 9.88 1.86
CA LYS A 236 -13.52 11.14 1.10
C LYS A 236 -12.13 11.80 1.14
N GLU A 237 -11.99 12.94 1.82
CA GLU A 237 -10.79 13.77 1.88
C GLU A 237 -9.61 13.06 2.57
N ALA A 238 -9.87 12.08 3.45
CA ALA A 238 -8.84 11.27 4.09
C ALA A 238 -8.24 10.18 3.18
N LEU A 239 -8.81 9.93 2.00
CA LEU A 239 -8.27 8.93 1.07
C LEU A 239 -6.90 9.36 0.53
N GLU A 240 -6.80 10.60 0.08
CA GLU A 240 -5.57 11.16 -0.48
C GLU A 240 -4.44 11.19 0.55
N SER A 241 -4.74 11.69 1.75
CA SER A 241 -3.77 11.77 2.85
C SER A 241 -3.33 10.39 3.34
N SER A 242 -4.25 9.44 3.52
CA SER A 242 -3.88 8.06 3.89
C SER A 242 -3.06 7.36 2.80
N GLY A 243 -3.31 7.67 1.52
CA GLY A 243 -2.49 7.21 0.40
C GLY A 243 -1.08 7.81 0.45
N LEU A 244 -0.95 9.11 0.74
CA LEU A 244 0.35 9.76 0.95
C LEU A 244 1.11 9.12 2.11
N GLU A 245 0.45 8.84 3.24
CA GLU A 245 1.07 8.16 4.39
C GLU A 245 1.60 6.77 4.00
N LYS A 246 0.87 6.01 3.17
CA LYS A 246 1.36 4.73 2.62
C LYS A 246 2.62 4.93 1.79
N LEU A 247 2.64 5.92 0.88
CA LEU A 247 3.81 6.23 0.04
C LEU A 247 5.02 6.69 0.87
N SER A 248 4.76 7.53 1.89
CA SER A 248 5.76 8.02 2.84
C SER A 248 6.39 6.87 3.65
N ALA A 249 5.56 5.97 4.18
CA ALA A 249 6.05 4.80 4.91
C ALA A 249 6.88 3.87 4.03
N TRP A 250 6.48 3.70 2.76
CA TRP A 250 7.30 2.96 1.80
C TRP A 250 8.64 3.64 1.55
N ALA A 251 8.65 4.94 1.35
CA ALA A 251 9.88 5.71 1.15
C ALA A 251 10.83 5.58 2.35
N ALA A 252 10.31 5.67 3.57
CA ALA A 252 11.08 5.54 4.81
C ALA A 252 11.74 4.15 5.00
N LEU A 253 11.14 3.10 4.44
CA LEU A 253 11.69 1.74 4.48
C LEU A 253 12.74 1.49 3.39
N MET A 254 12.74 2.31 2.34
CA MET A 254 13.64 2.21 1.19
C MET A 254 14.86 3.13 1.29
N ASP A 255 14.68 4.34 1.84
CA ASP A 255 15.71 5.37 1.94
C ASP A 255 16.31 5.42 3.35
N SER A 256 17.60 5.08 3.47
CA SER A 256 18.33 5.17 4.75
C SER A 256 18.50 6.61 5.25
N GLU A 257 18.37 7.61 4.38
CA GLU A 257 18.50 9.04 4.69
C GLU A 257 17.13 9.75 4.68
N PHE A 258 16.05 9.04 5.02
CA PHE A 258 14.69 9.58 4.92
C PHE A 258 14.46 10.90 5.69
N THR A 259 15.20 11.17 6.76
CA THR A 259 15.16 12.46 7.48
C THR A 259 15.53 13.64 6.56
N HIS A 260 16.47 13.45 5.63
CA HIS A 260 16.79 14.44 4.60
C HIS A 260 15.61 14.61 3.64
N ALA A 261 15.01 13.52 3.16
CA ALA A 261 13.83 13.58 2.28
C ALA A 261 12.64 14.32 2.92
N GLN A 262 12.39 14.12 4.22
CA GLN A 262 11.38 14.85 4.98
C GLN A 262 11.70 16.36 5.07
N HIS A 263 12.98 16.70 5.25
CA HIS A 263 13.41 18.09 5.29
C HIS A 263 13.24 18.78 3.92
N VAL A 264 13.69 18.12 2.84
CA VAL A 264 13.51 18.59 1.46
C VAL A 264 12.02 18.73 1.11
N ALA A 265 11.17 17.81 1.57
CA ALA A 265 9.72 17.91 1.40
C ALA A 265 9.15 19.16 2.07
N ARG A 266 9.57 19.48 3.29
CA ARG A 266 9.18 20.71 3.99
C ARG A 266 9.60 21.96 3.22
N LEU A 267 10.84 22.02 2.75
CA LEU A 267 11.34 23.16 1.97
C LEU A 267 10.61 23.28 0.61
N SER A 268 10.33 22.17 -0.05
CA SER A 268 9.56 22.12 -1.30
C SER A 268 8.16 22.71 -1.10
N LEU A 269 7.49 22.36 0.00
CA LEU A 269 6.17 22.91 0.34
C LEU A 269 6.24 24.40 0.70
N ASN A 270 7.29 24.87 1.38
CA ASN A 270 7.47 26.31 1.61
C ASN A 270 7.57 27.11 0.30
N LEU A 271 8.30 26.58 -0.68
CA LEU A 271 8.40 27.20 -2.00
C LEU A 271 7.07 27.15 -2.76
N PHE A 272 6.38 26.00 -2.74
CA PHE A 272 5.07 25.87 -3.38
C PHE A 272 4.05 26.84 -2.80
N ASP A 273 3.91 26.88 -1.48
CA ASP A 273 2.95 27.73 -0.77
C ASP A 273 3.30 29.22 -0.97
N GLY A 274 4.60 29.56 -0.96
CA GLY A 274 5.06 30.91 -1.25
C GLY A 274 4.79 31.34 -2.70
N LEU A 275 4.97 30.44 -3.67
CA LEU A 275 4.65 30.71 -5.08
C LEU A 275 3.14 30.89 -5.28
N ALA A 276 2.32 30.06 -4.63
CA ALA A 276 0.87 30.19 -4.65
C ALA A 276 0.40 31.56 -4.11
N GLY A 277 0.99 32.01 -3.01
CA GLY A 277 0.71 33.32 -2.40
C GLY A 277 1.27 34.52 -3.16
N SER A 278 2.19 34.31 -4.11
CA SER A 278 2.88 35.40 -4.83
C SER A 278 2.10 35.95 -6.04
N GLY A 279 0.96 35.35 -6.36
CA GLY A 279 0.12 35.73 -7.50
C GLY A 279 0.64 35.25 -8.87
N LEU A 280 1.79 34.57 -8.92
CA LEU A 280 2.32 34.03 -10.17
C LEU A 280 1.40 32.98 -10.80
N PRO A 281 1.26 32.97 -12.14
CA PRO A 281 0.56 31.91 -12.83
C PRO A 281 1.35 30.59 -12.68
N GLY A 282 0.63 29.48 -12.73
CA GLY A 282 1.23 28.15 -12.68
C GLY A 282 0.41 27.16 -11.85
N PRO A 283 0.96 25.96 -11.59
CA PRO A 283 0.23 24.85 -10.98
C PRO A 283 -0.01 25.01 -9.46
N TYR A 284 0.28 26.17 -8.87
CA TYR A 284 0.46 26.37 -7.43
C TYR A 284 -0.84 26.52 -6.64
N ARG A 285 -1.96 26.83 -7.30
CA ARG A 285 -3.27 26.99 -6.65
C ARG A 285 -4.03 25.68 -6.48
N GLU A 286 -3.57 24.61 -7.13
CA GLU A 286 -4.25 23.32 -7.10
C GLU A 286 -3.74 22.45 -5.93
N PRO A 287 -4.61 22.09 -4.97
CA PRO A 287 -4.22 21.26 -3.83
C PRO A 287 -3.63 19.91 -4.24
N ARG A 288 -4.10 19.35 -5.36
CA ARG A 288 -3.56 18.10 -5.92
C ARG A 288 -2.08 18.24 -6.25
N ASN A 289 -1.67 19.33 -6.90
CA ASN A 289 -0.26 19.55 -7.27
C ASN A 289 0.64 19.69 -6.04
N ARG A 290 0.14 20.30 -4.96
CA ARG A 290 0.83 20.35 -3.66
C ARG A 290 1.06 18.95 -3.09
N LEU A 291 0.05 18.09 -3.16
CA LEU A 291 0.11 16.70 -2.73
C LEU A 291 1.12 15.88 -3.56
N LEU A 292 1.11 16.04 -4.90
CA LEU A 292 2.05 15.36 -5.79
C LEU A 292 3.50 15.79 -5.51
N LEU A 293 3.75 17.09 -5.31
CA LEU A 293 5.07 17.59 -4.92
C LEU A 293 5.53 16.99 -3.58
N HIS A 294 4.63 16.91 -2.60
CA HIS A 294 4.96 16.32 -1.30
C HIS A 294 5.39 14.86 -1.44
N ALA A 295 4.61 14.04 -2.16
CA ALA A 295 4.96 12.64 -2.40
C ALA A 295 6.28 12.51 -3.16
N ALA A 296 6.50 13.32 -4.21
CA ALA A 296 7.74 13.29 -4.98
C ALA A 296 8.96 13.66 -4.14
N ALA A 297 8.84 14.65 -3.26
CA ALA A 297 9.90 15.07 -2.36
C ALA A 297 10.23 14.00 -1.31
N LEU A 298 9.24 13.28 -0.78
CA LEU A 298 9.49 12.16 0.13
C LEU A 298 10.15 10.96 -0.56
N MET A 299 9.87 10.76 -1.86
CA MET A 299 10.33 9.57 -2.59
C MET A 299 11.55 9.81 -3.51
N HIS A 300 12.11 11.01 -3.58
CA HIS A 300 13.11 11.35 -4.59
C HIS A 300 14.40 10.51 -4.50
N ASN A 301 14.76 10.02 -3.31
CA ASN A 301 15.98 9.25 -3.05
C ASN A 301 15.77 7.75 -2.85
N VAL A 302 14.57 7.21 -3.03
CA VAL A 302 14.30 5.76 -2.85
C VAL A 302 15.13 4.85 -3.76
N GLY A 303 15.64 5.38 -4.88
CA GLY A 303 16.60 4.70 -5.75
C GLY A 303 18.00 4.50 -5.16
N HIS A 304 18.35 5.13 -4.03
CA HIS A 304 19.65 4.94 -3.38
C HIS A 304 19.84 3.51 -2.87
N ALA A 305 18.75 2.79 -2.61
CA ALA A 305 18.78 1.36 -2.27
C ALA A 305 19.47 0.50 -3.36
N ALA A 306 19.50 0.96 -4.62
CA ALA A 306 20.20 0.31 -5.73
C ALA A 306 21.58 0.93 -6.03
N GLY A 307 22.02 1.90 -5.22
CA GLY A 307 23.28 2.63 -5.37
C GLY A 307 23.11 4.11 -5.71
N ARG A 308 24.13 4.92 -5.41
CA ARG A 308 24.10 6.39 -5.56
C ARG A 308 24.13 6.87 -7.01
N LYS A 309 24.81 6.16 -7.91
CA LYS A 309 24.96 6.59 -9.31
C LYS A 309 23.63 6.39 -10.04
N GLY A 310 23.03 7.48 -10.51
CA GLY A 310 21.80 7.42 -11.30
C GLY A 310 20.53 7.11 -10.49
N HIS A 311 20.56 7.23 -9.16
CA HIS A 311 19.42 6.92 -8.29
C HIS A 311 18.11 7.62 -8.70
N HIS A 312 18.16 8.86 -9.19
CA HIS A 312 16.96 9.58 -9.67
C HIS A 312 16.23 8.84 -10.81
N LYS A 313 16.96 8.11 -11.67
CA LYS A 313 16.36 7.24 -12.70
C LYS A 313 15.78 5.97 -12.09
N GLU A 314 16.36 5.48 -11.00
CA GLU A 314 15.85 4.31 -10.30
C GLU A 314 14.64 4.65 -9.41
N SER A 315 14.64 5.78 -8.71
CA SER A 315 13.47 6.34 -8.01
C SER A 315 12.28 6.43 -8.97
N TYR A 316 12.50 6.97 -10.18
CA TYR A 316 11.48 6.98 -11.24
C TYR A 316 10.92 5.58 -11.53
N ARG A 317 11.78 4.58 -11.74
CA ARG A 317 11.36 3.21 -12.04
C ARG A 317 10.62 2.54 -10.89
N LEU A 318 11.09 2.74 -9.65
CA LEU A 318 10.49 2.14 -8.46
C LEU A 318 9.11 2.73 -8.19
N ILE A 319 8.96 4.05 -8.24
CA ILE A 319 7.67 4.74 -8.06
C ILE A 319 6.69 4.29 -9.16
N ASN A 320 7.13 4.23 -10.43
CA ASN A 320 6.25 3.90 -11.54
C ASN A 320 5.79 2.41 -11.57
N ARG A 321 6.46 1.52 -10.83
CA ARG A 321 6.05 0.12 -10.69
C ARG A 321 4.98 -0.08 -9.62
N MET A 322 4.66 0.94 -8.83
CA MET A 322 3.67 0.83 -7.77
C MET A 322 2.26 0.70 -8.32
N THR A 323 1.42 0.00 -7.56
CA THR A 323 -0.03 0.13 -7.73
C THR A 323 -0.48 1.41 -7.03
N PRO A 324 -1.23 2.30 -7.71
CA PRO A 324 -1.74 3.52 -7.09
C PRO A 324 -2.52 3.23 -5.79
N PRO A 325 -2.23 3.93 -4.67
CA PRO A 325 -3.07 3.85 -3.49
C PRO A 325 -4.48 4.40 -3.77
N ILE A 326 -5.46 4.04 -2.95
CA ILE A 326 -6.83 4.54 -3.12
C ILE A 326 -6.82 6.08 -3.00
N GLY A 327 -7.50 6.77 -3.92
CA GLY A 327 -7.49 8.24 -4.01
C GLY A 327 -6.37 8.77 -4.92
N TRP A 328 -5.46 7.91 -5.40
CA TRP A 328 -4.41 8.24 -6.35
C TRP A 328 -4.66 7.52 -7.69
N THR A 329 -4.37 8.20 -8.79
CA THR A 329 -4.45 7.62 -10.14
C THR A 329 -3.07 7.17 -10.63
N ALA A 330 -3.04 6.40 -11.71
CA ALA A 330 -1.78 6.05 -12.38
C ALA A 330 -1.07 7.29 -12.94
N GLU A 331 -1.82 8.30 -13.41
CA GLU A 331 -1.24 9.56 -13.88
C GLU A 331 -0.58 10.33 -12.73
N ASP A 332 -1.19 10.36 -11.53
CA ASP A 332 -0.57 11.00 -10.35
C ASP A 332 0.79 10.37 -10.02
N LEU A 333 0.88 9.03 -10.03
CA LEU A 333 2.15 8.35 -9.78
C LEU A 333 3.18 8.60 -10.88
N GLU A 334 2.78 8.68 -12.16
CA GLU A 334 3.70 9.05 -13.25
C GLU A 334 4.23 10.48 -13.06
N VAL A 335 3.36 11.44 -12.70
CA VAL A 335 3.77 12.82 -12.40
C VAL A 335 4.73 12.86 -11.22
N VAL A 336 4.43 12.17 -10.12
CA VAL A 336 5.29 12.06 -8.93
C VAL A 336 6.64 11.44 -9.31
N ALA A 337 6.64 10.35 -10.07
CA ALA A 337 7.85 9.69 -10.53
C ALA A 337 8.71 10.62 -11.40
N LEU A 338 8.11 11.41 -12.29
CA LEU A 338 8.83 12.35 -13.15
C LEU A 338 9.38 13.54 -12.35
N ILE A 339 8.64 14.09 -11.38
CA ILE A 339 9.16 15.14 -10.49
C ILE A 339 10.37 14.60 -9.73
N ALA A 340 10.27 13.40 -9.15
CA ALA A 340 11.38 12.71 -8.50
C ALA A 340 12.54 12.42 -9.47
N ARG A 341 12.27 12.10 -10.73
CA ARG A 341 13.32 11.88 -11.76
C ARG A 341 14.12 13.14 -12.03
N TYR A 342 13.45 14.27 -12.11
CA TYR A 342 14.01 15.54 -12.56
C TYR A 342 14.49 16.44 -11.41
N HIS A 343 14.49 15.95 -10.17
CA HIS A 343 15.11 16.67 -9.04
C HIS A 343 16.63 16.87 -9.21
N ARG A 344 17.29 16.10 -10.09
CA ARG A 344 18.70 16.24 -10.45
C ARG A 344 18.97 15.75 -11.89
N GLY A 345 20.19 15.98 -12.39
CA GLY A 345 20.59 15.52 -13.72
C GLY A 345 19.90 16.27 -14.86
N ALA A 346 19.47 15.57 -15.92
CA ALA A 346 18.85 16.20 -17.08
C ALA A 346 17.50 16.88 -16.73
N TRP A 347 17.16 17.95 -17.45
CA TRP A 347 15.84 18.57 -17.39
C TRP A 347 14.80 17.75 -18.16
N PRO A 348 13.49 18.01 -17.96
CA PRO A 348 12.45 17.43 -18.81
C PRO A 348 12.67 17.81 -20.28
N ARG A 349 12.64 16.82 -21.18
CA ARG A 349 12.85 16.99 -22.62
C ARG A 349 11.80 16.19 -23.39
N ALA A 350 11.39 16.70 -24.56
CA ALA A 350 10.39 16.04 -25.41
C ALA A 350 10.80 14.63 -25.87
N GLN A 351 12.10 14.32 -25.90
CA GLN A 351 12.61 12.99 -26.23
C GLN A 351 12.46 11.96 -25.09
N HIS A 352 12.13 12.40 -23.86
CA HIS A 352 11.92 11.47 -22.74
C HIS A 352 10.49 10.94 -22.79
N ALA A 353 10.30 9.69 -23.25
CA ALA A 353 8.99 9.10 -23.53
C ALA A 353 7.93 9.33 -22.43
N GLY A 354 8.23 9.04 -21.15
CA GLY A 354 7.27 9.23 -20.06
C GLY A 354 6.85 10.68 -19.82
N TYR A 355 7.75 11.64 -20.07
CA TYR A 355 7.40 13.07 -20.03
C TYR A 355 6.63 13.50 -21.29
N ALA A 356 6.99 12.96 -22.44
CA ALA A 356 6.36 13.28 -23.73
C ALA A 356 4.92 12.80 -23.82
N SER A 357 4.59 11.68 -23.18
CA SER A 357 3.23 11.12 -23.14
C SER A 357 2.26 11.89 -22.24
N LEU A 358 2.75 12.78 -21.38
CA LEU A 358 1.89 13.61 -20.55
C LEU A 358 1.16 14.69 -21.36
N GLN A 359 -0.07 14.98 -20.94
CA GLN A 359 -0.81 16.14 -21.44
C GLN A 359 -0.02 17.44 -21.21
N PRO A 360 -0.16 18.47 -22.08
CA PRO A 360 0.60 19.73 -21.97
C PRO A 360 0.57 20.36 -20.56
N VAL A 361 -0.60 20.42 -19.91
CA VAL A 361 -0.76 20.96 -18.55
C VAL A 361 0.03 20.16 -17.52
N ARG A 362 0.09 18.82 -17.66
CA ARG A 362 0.88 17.96 -16.79
C ARG A 362 2.38 18.08 -17.05
N ARG A 363 2.81 18.31 -18.29
CA ARG A 363 4.21 18.61 -18.63
C ARG A 363 4.67 19.91 -17.96
N GLU A 364 3.85 20.95 -18.02
CA GLU A 364 4.10 22.21 -17.31
C GLU A 364 4.15 21.99 -15.79
N THR A 365 3.20 21.22 -15.25
CA THR A 365 3.20 20.84 -13.83
C THR A 365 4.53 20.19 -13.42
N VAL A 366 5.00 19.18 -14.16
CA VAL A 366 6.28 18.50 -13.88
C VAL A 366 7.47 19.47 -14.00
N LEU A 367 7.45 20.41 -14.95
CA LEU A 367 8.51 21.40 -15.10
C LEU A 367 8.61 22.31 -13.87
N HIS A 368 7.48 22.88 -13.43
CA HIS A 368 7.42 23.78 -12.27
C HIS A 368 7.74 23.05 -10.97
N LEU A 369 7.10 21.90 -10.72
CA LEU A 369 7.28 21.14 -9.47
C LEU A 369 8.66 20.47 -9.40
N GLY A 370 9.19 19.99 -10.53
CA GLY A 370 10.57 19.51 -10.64
C GLY A 370 11.58 20.61 -10.32
N GLY A 371 11.35 21.84 -10.80
CA GLY A 371 12.17 23.02 -10.45
C GLY A 371 12.13 23.35 -8.95
N ILE A 372 10.95 23.29 -8.33
CA ILE A 372 10.80 23.48 -6.87
C ILE A 372 11.60 22.43 -6.11
N LEU A 373 11.38 21.14 -6.39
CA LEU A 373 12.03 20.06 -5.66
C LEU A 373 13.56 20.12 -5.80
N ARG A 374 14.02 20.42 -7.00
CA ARG A 374 15.44 20.55 -7.33
C ARG A 374 16.12 21.67 -6.53
N LEU A 375 15.48 22.84 -6.48
CA LEU A 375 15.98 23.95 -5.68
C LEU A 375 15.91 23.66 -4.17
N ALA A 376 14.82 23.03 -3.70
CA ALA A 376 14.67 22.62 -2.31
C ALA A 376 15.75 21.60 -1.88
N ALA A 377 16.06 20.62 -2.72
CA ALA A 377 17.13 19.64 -2.47
C ALA A 377 18.51 20.32 -2.39
N ALA A 378 18.75 21.34 -3.22
CA ALA A 378 20.00 22.10 -3.20
C ALA A 378 20.21 22.87 -1.88
N PHE A 379 19.13 23.35 -1.24
CA PHE A 379 19.21 24.02 0.07
C PHE A 379 19.69 23.10 1.21
N ASP A 380 19.53 21.79 1.06
CA ASP A 380 19.98 20.79 2.02
C ASP A 380 21.01 19.82 1.41
N HIS A 381 21.82 20.29 0.45
CA HIS A 381 22.80 19.46 -0.25
C HIS A 381 23.80 18.76 0.69
N ALA A 382 24.20 19.44 1.78
CA ALA A 382 25.13 18.91 2.77
C ALA A 382 24.45 18.08 3.87
N HIS A 383 23.13 17.87 3.80
CA HIS A 383 22.31 17.13 4.77
C HIS A 383 22.43 17.68 6.22
N THR A 384 22.71 18.97 6.37
CA THR A 384 22.90 19.63 7.69
C THR A 384 21.60 20.24 8.22
N GLN A 385 20.56 20.37 7.39
CA GLN A 385 19.29 21.01 7.71
C GLN A 385 19.45 22.45 8.20
N ALA A 386 20.54 23.12 7.78
CA ALA A 386 20.86 24.48 8.19
C ALA A 386 19.77 25.47 7.75
N VAL A 387 19.21 25.28 6.56
CA VAL A 387 18.10 26.07 6.04
C VAL A 387 16.80 25.54 6.60
N ARG A 388 16.14 26.28 7.49
CA ARG A 388 14.97 25.79 8.22
C ARG A 388 13.63 26.18 7.60
N LYS A 389 13.61 27.30 6.87
CA LYS A 389 12.38 27.86 6.29
C LYS A 389 12.70 28.71 5.07
N LEU A 390 11.84 28.66 4.06
CA LEU A 390 11.92 29.47 2.86
C LEU A 390 10.69 30.40 2.78
N HIS A 391 10.92 31.63 2.34
CA HIS A 391 9.86 32.61 2.07
C HIS A 391 10.03 33.18 0.68
N VAL A 392 8.92 33.31 -0.05
CA VAL A 392 8.90 33.79 -1.42
C VAL A 392 8.29 35.18 -1.47
N GLN A 393 8.93 36.09 -2.20
CA GLN A 393 8.39 37.39 -2.60
C GLN A 393 8.54 37.54 -4.10
N ASN A 394 7.63 38.26 -4.73
CA ASN A 394 7.58 38.41 -6.19
C ASN A 394 7.58 39.89 -6.60
N PRO A 395 8.68 40.63 -6.36
CA PRO A 395 8.84 41.96 -6.95
C PRO A 395 8.93 41.86 -8.48
N PRO A 396 8.77 42.96 -9.24
CA PRO A 396 8.69 42.94 -10.70
C PRO A 396 9.89 42.26 -11.39
N GLU A 397 11.12 42.55 -10.94
CA GLU A 397 12.36 42.17 -11.63
C GLU A 397 12.76 40.70 -11.44
N ALA A 398 12.53 40.13 -10.26
CA ALA A 398 12.96 38.77 -9.91
C ALA A 398 12.09 38.16 -8.82
N LEU A 399 12.05 36.84 -8.75
CA LEU A 399 11.51 36.14 -7.59
C LEU A 399 12.55 36.14 -6.47
N LEU A 400 12.24 36.69 -5.30
CA LEU A 400 13.11 36.65 -4.14
C LEU A 400 12.76 35.46 -3.24
N ILE A 401 13.76 34.64 -2.92
CA ILE A 401 13.66 33.54 -1.97
C ILE A 401 14.53 33.86 -0.75
N TRP A 402 13.87 34.13 0.37
CA TRP A 402 14.51 34.36 1.66
C TRP A 402 14.67 33.04 2.41
N ALA A 403 15.92 32.65 2.65
CA ALA A 403 16.27 31.38 3.28
C ALA A 403 16.78 31.59 4.71
N GLN A 404 16.01 31.09 5.69
CA GLN A 404 16.36 31.20 7.10
C GLN A 404 17.45 30.18 7.47
N GLY A 405 18.59 30.67 7.96
CA GLY A 405 19.75 29.84 8.29
C GLY A 405 20.72 29.63 7.12
N TYR A 406 20.39 30.16 5.94
CA TYR A 406 21.32 30.18 4.81
C TYR A 406 22.50 31.11 5.10
N ARG A 407 23.71 30.60 4.88
CA ARG A 407 24.95 31.39 4.86
C ARG A 407 25.51 31.35 3.44
N GLN A 408 25.79 32.53 2.89
CA GLN A 408 26.30 32.67 1.53
C GLN A 408 27.79 32.30 1.45
N ALA A 409 28.08 31.01 1.62
CA ALA A 409 29.39 30.44 1.33
C ALA A 409 29.50 30.12 -0.17
N ALA A 410 30.71 30.25 -0.74
CA ALA A 410 30.95 30.12 -2.18
C ALA A 410 30.40 28.81 -2.78
N GLU A 411 30.59 27.68 -2.10
CA GLU A 411 30.13 26.38 -2.61
C GLU A 411 28.60 26.24 -2.60
N ASN A 412 27.94 26.61 -1.50
CA ASN A 412 26.47 26.57 -1.42
C ASN A 412 25.83 27.52 -2.44
N ALA A 413 26.43 28.70 -2.64
CA ALA A 413 25.97 29.67 -3.64
C ALA A 413 26.09 29.11 -5.07
N ARG A 414 27.19 28.42 -5.40
CA ARG A 414 27.40 27.78 -6.71
C ARG A 414 26.38 26.69 -6.99
N ILE A 415 26.11 25.82 -6.02
CA ILE A 415 25.11 24.75 -6.14
C ILE A 415 23.71 25.34 -6.34
N LEU A 416 23.30 26.28 -5.50
CA LEU A 416 22.00 26.93 -5.61
C LEU A 416 21.85 27.71 -6.93
N ALA A 417 22.91 28.36 -7.42
CA ALA A 417 22.91 29.06 -8.69
C ALA A 417 22.68 28.12 -9.87
N ALA A 418 23.24 26.90 -9.84
CA ALA A 418 23.02 25.89 -10.88
C ALA A 418 21.62 25.27 -10.79
N GLU A 419 21.14 24.96 -9.58
CA GLU A 419 19.91 24.18 -9.40
C GLU A 419 18.62 25.04 -9.52
N ARG A 420 18.70 26.37 -9.36
CA ARG A 420 17.55 27.27 -9.58
C ARG A 420 17.08 27.36 -11.04
N HIS A 421 17.96 27.06 -12.01
CA HIS A 421 17.70 27.32 -13.44
C HIS A 421 16.45 26.63 -14.00
N LEU A 422 16.11 25.43 -13.50
CA LEU A 422 14.89 24.75 -13.93
C LEU A 422 13.63 25.52 -13.51
N LEU A 423 13.64 26.06 -12.29
CA LEU A 423 12.55 26.89 -11.78
C LEU A 423 12.51 28.23 -12.52
N GLU A 424 13.65 28.87 -12.78
CA GLU A 424 13.71 30.11 -13.57
C GLU A 424 13.11 29.94 -14.97
N ARG A 425 13.44 28.83 -15.63
CA ARG A 425 12.89 28.48 -16.95
C ARG A 425 11.39 28.26 -16.90
N ALA A 426 10.90 27.59 -15.85
CA ALA A 426 9.47 27.36 -15.65
C ALA A 426 8.72 28.69 -15.44
N LEU A 427 9.25 29.56 -14.58
CA LEU A 427 8.66 30.86 -14.26
C LEU A 427 8.86 31.92 -15.35
N ARG A 428 9.80 31.70 -16.27
CA ARG A 428 10.32 32.71 -17.21
C ARG A 428 10.76 33.99 -16.48
N LYS A 429 11.31 33.82 -15.27
CA LYS A 429 11.67 34.91 -14.37
C LYS A 429 12.93 34.54 -13.57
N PRO A 430 13.89 35.45 -13.36
CA PRO A 430 15.06 35.20 -12.54
C PRO A 430 14.69 34.89 -11.08
N VAL A 431 15.47 34.03 -10.42
CA VAL A 431 15.28 33.67 -9.00
C VAL A 431 16.50 34.10 -8.19
N LEU A 432 16.33 35.04 -7.26
CA LEU A 432 17.40 35.50 -6.37
C LEU A 432 17.21 34.90 -4.97
N ILE A 433 18.31 34.42 -4.39
CA ILE A 433 18.32 33.79 -3.07
C ILE A 433 19.05 34.71 -2.09
N ARG A 434 18.40 35.00 -0.95
CA ARG A 434 18.93 35.88 0.09
C ARG A 434 18.85 35.21 1.47
N PRO A 435 19.83 35.44 2.35
CA PRO A 435 19.71 35.02 3.74
C PRO A 435 18.58 35.80 4.41
N ARG A 436 17.73 35.12 5.19
CA ARG A 436 16.71 35.81 5.98
C ARG A 436 17.31 36.34 7.30
N PRO A 437 17.18 37.64 7.62
CA PRO A 437 17.63 38.18 8.89
C PRO A 437 16.96 37.49 10.08
N ALA A 438 17.72 37.26 11.15
CA ALA A 438 17.24 36.69 12.40
C ALA A 438 16.53 37.77 13.24
N GLY A 439 15.33 38.21 12.85
CA GLY A 439 14.58 39.19 13.64
C GLY A 439 13.11 39.33 13.21
N PRO A 440 12.15 39.43 14.16
CA PRO A 440 10.75 39.64 13.86
C PRO A 440 10.44 41.14 13.71
N ARG A 441 11.02 41.87 12.74
CA ARG A 441 10.61 43.27 12.49
C ARG A 441 11.08 44.01 11.23
N GLN A 442 11.68 43.37 10.24
CA GLN A 442 12.04 44.07 8.97
C GLN A 442 11.37 43.40 7.79
N LEU A 443 10.10 43.74 7.56
CA LEU A 443 9.40 43.52 6.30
C LEU A 443 8.70 44.81 5.80
N HIS A 444 9.00 45.98 6.39
CA HIS A 444 8.48 47.28 5.97
C HIS A 444 9.57 48.35 5.71
N LEU A 445 10.80 47.93 5.42
CA LEU A 445 11.88 48.86 5.12
C LEU A 445 12.58 48.41 3.85
N GLU A 446 11.91 48.61 2.72
CA GLU A 446 12.54 48.76 1.39
C GLU A 446 11.60 49.47 0.39
N GLU A 447 10.29 49.59 0.70
CA GLU A 447 9.35 50.41 -0.09
C GLU A 447 9.45 51.93 0.13
N THR A 448 10.22 52.42 1.12
CA THR A 448 10.38 53.87 1.40
C THR A 448 11.70 54.47 0.94
N ALA A 449 12.61 53.69 0.33
CA ALA A 449 13.94 54.20 -0.08
C ALA A 449 14.03 54.66 -1.55
N THR A 450 12.92 54.66 -2.31
CA THR A 450 12.90 55.08 -3.73
C THR A 450 12.01 56.29 -4.00
N GLN A 451 11.62 57.06 -2.97
CA GLN A 451 10.86 58.31 -3.14
C GLN A 451 11.58 59.58 -2.68
N VAL A 452 12.86 59.51 -2.32
CA VAL A 452 13.70 60.72 -2.16
C VAL A 452 15.09 60.46 -2.72
N ALA A 453 15.27 60.77 -4.00
CA ALA A 453 16.52 61.21 -4.62
C ALA A 453 16.19 61.86 -5.97
#